data_AF-A0A432VRE7-F1
#
_entry.id   AF-A0A432VRE7-F1
#
_cell.length_a   1.000
_cell.length_b   1.000
_cell.length_c   1.000
_cell.angle_alpha   90.00
_cell.angle_beta   90.00
_cell.angle_gamma   90.00
#
_symmetry.space_group_name_H-M   'P 1'
#
loop_
_entity.id
_entity.type
_entity.pdbx_description
1 polymer ?
#
loop_
_entity_poly.entity_id
_entity_poly.type
_entity_poly.pdbx_seq_one_letter_code
_entity_poly.pdbx_strand_id
1 'polypeptide(L)'
;MSSTKAKYSLGEEIAHSVSHGLGVIAGIVGLVFLIYLSFEYGDIWHVVSVSIYGASIILLYSASTLYHAVTNLRLKRFFQLMDHAAIFLLIAGTYTPFLLVNLRGPWGWTLFIIIWSIALGGVLLEVLKKERVKWLSLSLYLGLGWMALVAIKPMLELVNTTGLLLLLIGGLLYSLGVIFYVRKQMVYHHAIWHLFVLAASVAHYFAVLYGVVLA
;
A
#
# COMPACT_ATOMS: atom_id res chain seq x y z
N MET A 1 -13.14 -24.50 -21.01
CA MET A 1 -13.02 -25.13 -19.68
C MET A 1 -13.05 -24.02 -18.63
N SER A 2 -14.16 -23.89 -17.91
CA SER A 2 -14.34 -22.93 -16.82
C SER A 2 -13.35 -23.28 -15.70
N SER A 3 -12.26 -22.52 -15.58
CA SER A 3 -11.36 -22.56 -14.44
C SER A 3 -12.16 -22.25 -13.18
N THR A 4 -12.56 -23.29 -12.45
CA THR A 4 -13.05 -23.20 -11.09
C THR A 4 -11.90 -22.62 -10.26
N LYS A 5 -11.87 -21.29 -10.09
CA LYS A 5 -11.06 -20.66 -9.05
C LYS A 5 -11.41 -21.36 -7.74
N ALA A 6 -10.46 -22.11 -7.17
CA ALA A 6 -10.62 -22.69 -5.85
C ALA A 6 -11.08 -21.58 -4.91
N LYS A 7 -12.28 -21.72 -4.34
CA LYS A 7 -12.73 -20.83 -3.28
C LYS A 7 -11.83 -21.10 -2.07
N TYR A 8 -11.31 -20.05 -1.45
CA TYR A 8 -10.59 -20.15 -0.20
C TYR A 8 -11.45 -20.90 0.84
N SER A 9 -10.80 -21.66 1.70
CA SER A 9 -11.49 -22.29 2.84
C SER A 9 -12.03 -21.22 3.79
N LEU A 10 -13.00 -21.58 4.64
CA LEU A 10 -13.51 -20.65 5.65
C LEU A 10 -12.40 -20.16 6.58
N GLY A 11 -11.46 -21.04 6.96
CA GLY A 11 -10.30 -20.68 7.78
C GLY A 11 -9.39 -19.65 7.11
N GLU A 12 -9.17 -19.77 5.80
CA GLU A 12 -8.40 -18.79 5.02
C GLU A 12 -9.14 -17.44 4.93
N GLU A 13 -10.44 -17.43 4.63
CA GLU A 13 -11.24 -16.19 4.59
C GLU A 13 -11.25 -15.46 5.95
N ILE A 14 -11.32 -16.21 7.06
CA ILE A 14 -11.18 -15.65 8.42
C ILE A 14 -9.78 -15.08 8.63
N ALA A 15 -8.72 -15.83 8.28
CA ALA A 15 -7.35 -15.37 8.42
C ALA A 15 -7.09 -14.07 7.64
N HIS A 16 -7.60 -13.98 6.41
CA HIS A 16 -7.52 -12.76 5.59
C HIS A 16 -8.26 -11.59 6.24
N SER A 17 -9.50 -11.81 6.67
CA SER A 17 -10.35 -10.77 7.25
C SER A 17 -9.79 -10.24 8.57
N VAL A 18 -9.29 -11.13 9.44
CA VAL A 18 -8.74 -10.75 10.75
C VAL A 18 -7.41 -10.03 10.59
N SER A 19 -6.50 -10.56 9.77
CA SER A 19 -5.18 -9.93 9.57
C SER A 19 -5.28 -8.50 9.03
N HIS A 20 -6.11 -8.28 8.00
CA HIS A 20 -6.31 -6.95 7.45
C HIS A 20 -7.25 -6.09 8.29
N GLY A 21 -8.20 -6.67 9.03
CA GLY A 21 -9.03 -5.94 9.98
C GLY A 21 -8.21 -5.31 11.11
N LEU A 22 -7.19 -6.02 11.61
CA LEU A 22 -6.20 -5.44 12.51
C LEU A 22 -5.40 -4.31 11.85
N GLY A 23 -5.09 -4.45 10.56
CA GLY A 23 -4.49 -3.40 9.74
C GLY A 23 -5.34 -2.12 9.65
N VAL A 24 -6.68 -2.24 9.59
CA VAL A 24 -7.59 -1.07 9.64
C VAL A 24 -7.45 -0.33 10.96
N ILE A 25 -7.53 -1.05 12.08
CA ILE A 25 -7.45 -0.46 13.42
C ILE A 25 -6.07 0.21 13.61
N ALA A 26 -4.99 -0.50 13.29
CA ALA A 26 -3.64 0.04 13.35
C ALA A 26 -3.45 1.25 12.43
N GLY A 27 -4.04 1.24 11.24
CA GLY A 27 -4.01 2.35 10.29
C GLY A 27 -4.73 3.60 10.80
N ILE A 28 -5.90 3.45 11.41
CA ILE A 28 -6.63 4.58 12.03
C ILE A 28 -5.82 5.17 13.18
N VAL A 29 -5.37 4.32 14.11
CA VAL A 29 -4.57 4.76 15.27
C VAL A 29 -3.29 5.44 14.78
N GLY A 30 -2.56 4.79 13.86
CA GLY A 30 -1.33 5.32 13.30
C GLY A 30 -1.53 6.67 12.60
N LEU A 31 -2.61 6.83 11.81
CA LEU A 31 -2.92 8.09 11.16
C LEU A 31 -3.21 9.21 12.17
N VAL A 32 -3.98 8.93 13.23
CA VAL A 32 -4.23 9.92 14.30
C VAL A 32 -2.93 10.39 14.93
N PHE A 33 -2.01 9.45 15.24
CA PHE A 33 -0.68 9.81 15.76
C PHE A 33 0.15 10.63 14.77
N LEU A 34 0.18 10.25 13.48
CA LEU A 34 0.93 11.01 12.48
C LEU A 34 0.37 12.42 12.29
N ILE A 35 -0.95 12.59 12.27
CA ILE A 35 -1.59 13.91 12.18
C ILE A 35 -1.23 14.75 13.41
N TYR A 36 -1.39 14.20 14.61
CA TYR A 36 -1.06 14.90 15.85
C TYR A 36 0.41 15.38 15.84
N LEU A 37 1.34 14.47 15.56
CA LEU A 37 2.77 14.82 15.50
C LEU A 37 3.10 15.78 14.36
N SER A 38 2.39 15.73 13.23
CA SER A 38 2.56 16.70 12.13
C SER A 38 2.08 18.10 12.50
N PHE A 39 1.08 18.23 13.39
CA PHE A 39 0.69 19.52 13.94
C PHE A 39 1.72 20.05 14.95
N GLU A 40 2.30 19.17 15.76
CA GLU A 40 3.27 19.57 16.79
C GLU A 40 4.66 19.91 16.21
N TYR A 41 5.14 19.14 15.24
CA TYR A 41 6.52 19.23 14.75
C TYR A 41 6.63 19.65 13.28
N GLY A 42 5.52 19.71 12.54
CA GLY A 42 5.51 19.92 11.10
C GLY A 42 4.78 21.18 10.66
N ASP A 43 4.40 21.18 9.38
CA ASP A 43 3.60 22.21 8.73
C ASP A 43 2.38 21.58 8.02
N ILE A 44 1.63 22.40 7.29
CA ILE A 44 0.45 21.94 6.55
C ILE A 44 0.77 20.83 5.54
N TRP A 45 1.98 20.81 4.97
CA TRP A 45 2.38 19.76 4.02
C TRP A 45 2.58 18.42 4.71
N HIS A 46 3.07 18.42 5.95
CA HIS A 46 3.14 17.22 6.75
C HIS A 46 1.74 16.68 7.00
N VAL A 47 0.82 17.50 7.52
CA VAL A 47 -0.56 17.10 7.83
C VAL A 47 -1.28 16.55 6.60
N VAL A 48 -1.23 17.26 5.46
CA VAL A 48 -1.90 16.83 4.22
C VAL A 48 -1.29 15.54 3.70
N SER A 49 0.04 15.44 3.65
CA SER A 49 0.71 14.28 3.05
C SER A 49 0.54 13.01 3.88
N VAL A 50 0.64 13.08 5.21
CA VAL A 50 0.37 11.93 6.08
C VAL A 50 -1.11 11.55 6.09
N SER A 51 -2.02 12.51 5.89
CA SER A 51 -3.45 12.23 5.74
C SER A 51 -3.75 11.41 4.48
N ILE A 52 -3.13 11.77 3.35
CA ILE A 52 -3.26 11.02 2.10
C ILE A 52 -2.69 9.59 2.28
N TYR A 53 -1.52 9.47 2.90
CA TYR A 53 -0.90 8.19 3.20
C TYR A 53 -1.75 7.30 4.13
N GLY A 54 -2.21 7.82 5.27
CA GLY A 54 -3.02 7.03 6.20
C GLY A 54 -4.40 6.69 5.63
N ALA A 55 -5.02 7.59 4.85
CA ALA A 55 -6.27 7.29 4.16
C ALA A 55 -6.13 6.12 3.16
N SER A 56 -5.01 6.04 2.44
CA SER A 56 -4.77 4.93 1.51
C SER A 56 -4.52 3.60 2.24
N ILE A 57 -3.85 3.61 3.39
CA ILE A 57 -3.74 2.45 4.29
C ILE A 57 -5.12 1.97 4.73
N ILE A 58 -5.94 2.87 5.28
CA ILE A 58 -7.27 2.54 5.79
C ILE A 58 -8.14 1.99 4.65
N LEU A 59 -8.09 2.60 3.47
CA LEU A 59 -8.82 2.15 2.29
C LEU A 59 -8.42 0.73 1.86
N LEU A 60 -7.11 0.43 1.74
CA LEU A 60 -6.64 -0.90 1.36
C LEU A 60 -7.12 -1.95 2.36
N TYR A 61 -6.82 -1.75 3.64
CA TYR A 61 -7.14 -2.75 4.66
C TYR A 61 -8.65 -2.93 4.82
N SER A 62 -9.45 -1.87 4.68
CA SER A 62 -10.91 -1.96 4.73
C SER A 62 -11.46 -2.72 3.53
N ALA A 63 -11.02 -2.39 2.32
CA ALA A 63 -11.45 -3.06 1.10
C ALA A 63 -11.13 -4.56 1.14
N SER A 64 -9.93 -4.89 1.61
CA SER A 64 -9.48 -6.28 1.75
C SER A 64 -10.25 -7.06 2.82
N THR A 65 -10.46 -6.45 3.98
CA THR A 65 -11.26 -7.04 5.07
C THR A 65 -12.67 -7.33 4.59
N LEU A 66 -13.31 -6.37 3.93
CA LEU A 66 -14.67 -6.53 3.41
C LEU A 66 -14.74 -7.56 2.28
N TYR A 67 -13.73 -7.63 1.41
CA TYR A 67 -13.65 -8.64 0.35
C TYR A 67 -13.71 -10.08 0.90
N HIS A 68 -12.99 -10.32 2.00
CA HIS A 68 -12.91 -11.64 2.61
C HIS A 68 -14.05 -11.94 3.59
N ALA A 69 -14.62 -10.92 4.23
CA ALA A 69 -15.71 -11.09 5.20
C ALA A 69 -17.08 -11.31 4.55
N VAL A 70 -17.36 -10.70 3.38
CA VAL A 70 -18.70 -10.77 2.77
C VAL A 70 -18.94 -12.08 2.02
N THR A 71 -20.14 -12.64 2.20
CA THR A 71 -20.58 -13.87 1.50
C THR A 71 -21.44 -13.57 0.27
N ASN A 72 -22.09 -12.41 0.23
CA ASN A 72 -22.91 -11.99 -0.91
C ASN A 72 -22.04 -11.82 -2.17
N LEU A 73 -22.36 -12.56 -3.23
CA LEU A 73 -21.53 -12.62 -4.45
C LEU A 73 -21.38 -11.27 -5.17
N ARG A 74 -22.39 -10.40 -5.15
CA ARG A 74 -22.32 -9.09 -5.79
C ARG A 74 -21.38 -8.17 -5.01
N LEU A 75 -21.55 -8.10 -3.68
CA LEU A 75 -20.68 -7.32 -2.81
C LEU A 75 -19.24 -7.85 -2.81
N LYS A 76 -19.05 -9.18 -2.82
CA LYS A 76 -17.72 -9.79 -2.88
C LYS A 76 -16.95 -9.37 -4.13
N ARG A 77 -17.61 -9.32 -5.29
CA ARG A 77 -16.99 -8.84 -6.54
C ARG A 77 -16.63 -7.35 -6.47
N PHE A 78 -17.49 -6.54 -5.87
CA PHE A 78 -17.24 -5.12 -5.69
C PHE A 78 -16.05 -4.85 -4.75
N PHE A 79 -16.00 -5.48 -3.57
CA PHE A 79 -14.87 -5.31 -2.66
C PHE A 79 -13.58 -5.94 -3.18
N GLN A 80 -13.67 -7.02 -3.97
CA GLN A 80 -12.50 -7.55 -4.69
C GLN A 80 -11.89 -6.51 -5.63
N LEU A 81 -12.74 -5.78 -6.36
CA LEU A 81 -12.31 -4.73 -7.26
C LEU A 81 -11.63 -3.59 -6.47
N MET A 82 -12.26 -3.15 -5.37
CA MET A 82 -11.70 -2.13 -4.49
C MET A 82 -10.37 -2.55 -3.87
N ASP A 83 -10.27 -3.79 -3.40
CA ASP A 83 -9.05 -4.35 -2.79
C ASP A 83 -7.86 -4.27 -3.76
N HIS A 84 -8.06 -4.69 -5.01
CA HIS A 84 -7.02 -4.60 -6.02
C HIS A 84 -6.69 -3.16 -6.44
N ALA A 85 -7.71 -2.30 -6.55
CA ALA A 85 -7.52 -0.89 -6.90
C ALA A 85 -6.77 -0.13 -5.80
N ALA A 86 -7.08 -0.42 -4.53
CA ALA A 86 -6.48 0.24 -3.38
C ALA A 86 -4.98 -0.03 -3.26
N ILE A 87 -4.45 -1.13 -3.81
CA ILE A 87 -2.99 -1.38 -3.86
C ILE A 87 -2.28 -0.26 -4.63
N PHE A 88 -2.82 0.20 -5.76
CA PHE A 88 -2.23 1.32 -6.52
C PHE A 88 -2.21 2.61 -5.70
N LEU A 89 -3.33 2.89 -5.02
CA LEU A 89 -3.47 4.09 -4.19
C LEU A 89 -2.57 4.03 -2.95
N LEU A 90 -2.39 2.85 -2.34
CA LEU A 90 -1.46 2.69 -1.23
C LEU A 90 -0.03 2.97 -1.68
N ILE A 91 0.41 2.39 -2.80
CA ILE A 91 1.76 2.64 -3.31
C ILE A 91 1.96 4.14 -3.55
N ALA A 92 1.05 4.83 -4.23
CA ALA A 92 1.15 6.28 -4.41
C ALA A 92 1.10 7.06 -3.08
N GLY A 93 0.25 6.63 -2.15
CA GLY A 93 0.16 7.20 -0.80
C GLY A 93 1.46 7.07 -0.02
N THR A 94 2.18 5.94 -0.11
CA THR A 94 3.46 5.74 0.60
C THR A 94 4.55 6.72 0.14
N TYR A 95 4.53 7.15 -1.11
CA TYR A 95 5.45 8.17 -1.62
C TYR A 95 5.11 9.59 -1.18
N THR A 96 3.83 9.86 -0.95
CA THR A 96 3.30 11.22 -0.83
C THR A 96 3.98 12.04 0.28
N PRO A 97 4.22 11.53 1.50
CA PRO A 97 4.96 12.25 2.54
C PRO A 97 6.37 12.67 2.10
N PHE A 98 7.17 11.74 1.58
CA PHE A 98 8.55 12.03 1.16
C PHE A 98 8.61 13.04 0.01
N LEU A 99 7.68 12.97 -0.94
CA LEU A 99 7.67 13.84 -2.12
C LEU A 99 7.19 15.26 -1.81
N LEU A 100 6.21 15.40 -0.91
CA LEU A 100 5.61 16.70 -0.59
C LEU A 100 6.31 17.40 0.59
N VAL A 101 7.11 16.68 1.38
CA VAL A 101 7.87 17.23 2.52
C VAL A 101 9.37 17.27 2.23
N ASN A 102 10.07 16.13 2.23
CA ASN A 102 11.53 16.11 2.09
C ASN A 102 11.99 16.61 0.71
N LEU A 103 11.35 16.13 -0.36
CA LEU A 103 11.73 16.45 -1.75
C LEU A 103 10.91 17.61 -2.32
N ARG A 104 10.31 18.45 -1.46
CA ARG A 104 9.41 19.55 -1.85
C ARG A 104 10.11 20.51 -2.80
N GLY A 105 9.79 20.41 -4.08
CA GLY A 105 10.46 21.11 -5.17
C GLY A 105 10.16 20.45 -6.52
N PRO A 106 10.90 20.79 -7.59
CA PRO A 106 10.67 20.22 -8.92
C PRO A 106 10.68 18.69 -8.93
N TRP A 107 11.67 18.08 -8.26
CA TRP A 107 11.77 16.62 -8.14
C TRP A 107 10.54 15.99 -7.48
N GLY A 108 10.13 16.51 -6.31
CA GLY A 108 8.96 16.02 -5.58
C GLY A 108 7.69 16.09 -6.41
N TRP A 109 7.41 17.24 -7.04
CA TRP A 109 6.21 17.43 -7.85
C TRP A 109 6.19 16.58 -9.12
N THR A 110 7.32 16.50 -9.85
CA THR A 110 7.41 15.66 -11.06
C THR A 110 7.13 14.20 -10.72
N LEU A 111 7.78 13.66 -9.69
CA LEU A 111 7.55 12.27 -9.29
C LEU A 111 6.16 12.06 -8.71
N PHE A 112 5.62 13.02 -7.96
CA PHE A 112 4.27 12.94 -7.41
C PHE A 112 3.24 12.81 -8.54
N ILE A 113 3.32 13.67 -9.56
CA ILE A 113 2.41 13.63 -10.72
C ILE A 113 2.55 12.30 -11.47
N ILE A 114 3.78 11.84 -11.74
CA ILE A 114 4.02 10.58 -12.46
C ILE A 114 3.43 9.40 -11.69
N ILE A 115 3.76 9.28 -10.40
CA ILE A 115 3.35 8.16 -9.55
C ILE A 115 1.82 8.12 -9.40
N TRP A 116 1.19 9.28 -9.11
CA TRP A 116 -0.27 9.34 -9.01
C TRP A 116 -0.97 9.11 -10.35
N SER A 117 -0.41 9.59 -11.46
CA SER A 117 -0.96 9.32 -12.80
C SER A 117 -0.93 7.82 -13.13
N ILE A 118 0.18 7.14 -12.84
CA ILE A 118 0.29 5.69 -13.04
C ILE A 118 -0.66 4.94 -12.10
N ALA A 119 -0.77 5.36 -10.84
CA ALA A 119 -1.67 4.74 -9.87
C ALA A 119 -3.15 4.87 -10.30
N LEU A 120 -3.59 6.07 -10.70
CA LEU A 120 -4.93 6.29 -11.21
C LEU A 120 -5.18 5.52 -12.51
N GLY A 121 -4.19 5.47 -13.41
CA GLY A 121 -4.24 4.60 -14.59
C GLY A 121 -4.40 3.13 -14.22
N GLY A 122 -3.70 2.66 -13.19
CA GLY A 122 -3.83 1.32 -12.62
C GLY A 122 -5.23 1.03 -12.05
N VAL A 123 -5.80 1.99 -11.33
CA VAL A 123 -7.20 1.91 -10.84
C VAL A 123 -8.17 1.82 -12.01
N LEU A 124 -8.03 2.67 -13.03
CA LEU A 124 -8.86 2.61 -14.23
C LEU A 124 -8.72 1.27 -14.96
N LEU A 125 -7.51 0.72 -15.06
CA LEU A 125 -7.31 -0.60 -15.66
C LEU A 125 -8.04 -1.71 -14.89
N GLU A 126 -8.06 -1.64 -13.56
CA GLU A 126 -8.76 -2.61 -12.72
C GLU A 126 -10.29 -2.48 -12.87
N VAL A 127 -10.81 -1.24 -12.93
CA VAL A 127 -12.26 -0.96 -13.04
C VAL A 127 -12.82 -1.23 -14.44
N LEU A 128 -12.08 -0.86 -15.50
CA LEU A 128 -12.58 -0.92 -16.88
C LEU A 128 -12.40 -2.30 -17.53
N LYS A 129 -11.44 -3.11 -17.09
CA LYS A 129 -11.24 -4.43 -17.67
C LYS A 129 -12.25 -5.43 -17.13
N LYS A 130 -13.01 -6.04 -18.06
CA LYS A 130 -13.95 -7.15 -17.77
C LYS A 130 -13.27 -8.33 -17.09
N GLU A 131 -12.02 -8.62 -17.46
CA GLU A 131 -11.19 -9.65 -16.82
C GLU A 131 -9.82 -9.10 -16.43
N ARG A 132 -9.45 -9.30 -15.17
CA ARG A 132 -8.17 -8.85 -14.61
C ARG A 132 -6.99 -9.63 -15.20
N VAL A 133 -6.04 -8.91 -15.78
CA VAL A 133 -4.76 -9.46 -16.24
C VAL A 133 -3.76 -9.43 -15.08
N LYS A 134 -3.74 -10.50 -14.28
CA LYS A 134 -2.99 -10.56 -13.00
C LYS A 134 -1.50 -10.20 -13.12
N TRP A 135 -0.81 -10.68 -14.16
CA TRP A 135 0.61 -10.43 -14.33
C TRP A 135 0.89 -8.94 -14.59
N LEU A 136 0.03 -8.28 -15.39
CA LEU A 136 0.16 -6.86 -15.70
C LEU A 136 0.00 -6.01 -14.44
N SER A 137 -1.04 -6.25 -13.65
CA SER A 137 -1.24 -5.53 -12.39
C SER A 137 -0.04 -5.73 -11.45
N LEU A 138 0.46 -6.96 -11.32
CA LEU A 138 1.60 -7.28 -10.46
C LEU A 138 2.89 -6.57 -10.93
N SER A 139 3.16 -6.56 -12.23
CA SER A 139 4.28 -5.81 -12.81
C SER A 139 4.16 -4.31 -12.56
N LEU A 140 2.96 -3.74 -12.69
CA LEU A 140 2.73 -2.33 -12.39
C LEU A 140 2.91 -2.02 -10.90
N TYR A 141 2.44 -2.87 -9.99
CA TYR A 141 2.65 -2.69 -8.55
C TYR A 141 4.12 -2.67 -8.19
N LEU A 142 4.89 -3.66 -8.68
CA LEU A 142 6.32 -3.74 -8.40
C LEU A 142 7.10 -2.60 -9.06
N GLY A 143 6.80 -2.27 -10.32
CA GLY A 143 7.43 -1.16 -11.02
C GLY A 143 7.19 0.16 -10.31
N LEU A 144 5.93 0.44 -9.93
CA LEU A 144 5.57 1.65 -9.17
C LEU A 144 6.23 1.65 -7.78
N GLY A 145 6.27 0.51 -7.10
CA GLY A 145 6.86 0.35 -5.77
C GLY A 145 8.36 0.62 -5.70
N TRP A 146 9.09 0.52 -6.82
CA TRP A 146 10.52 0.80 -6.89
C TRP A 146 10.87 2.14 -7.57
N MET A 147 9.88 2.96 -7.92
CA MET A 147 10.08 4.32 -8.45
C MET A 147 10.92 5.22 -7.52
N ALA A 148 10.99 4.92 -6.22
CA ALA A 148 11.88 5.58 -5.26
C ALA A 148 13.33 5.66 -5.76
N LEU A 149 13.80 4.65 -6.50
CA LEU A 149 15.17 4.57 -7.00
C LEU A 149 15.49 5.66 -8.03
N VAL A 150 14.48 6.18 -8.73
CA VAL A 150 14.67 7.32 -9.66
C VAL A 150 15.12 8.57 -8.92
N ALA A 151 14.65 8.76 -7.68
CA ALA A 151 15.04 9.84 -6.78
C ALA A 151 16.08 9.40 -5.74
N ILE A 152 16.87 8.35 -6.00
CA ILE A 152 17.78 7.82 -4.97
C ILE A 152 18.77 8.88 -4.46
N LYS A 153 19.32 9.73 -5.34
CA LYS A 153 20.25 10.79 -4.95
C LYS A 153 19.62 11.81 -3.98
N PRO A 154 18.51 12.50 -4.34
CA PRO A 154 17.87 13.42 -3.40
C PRO A 154 17.32 12.71 -2.16
N MET A 155 16.89 11.44 -2.26
CA MET A 155 16.49 10.67 -1.08
C MET A 155 17.64 10.47 -0.09
N LEU A 156 18.84 10.14 -0.57
CA LEU A 156 20.04 9.99 0.27
C LEU A 156 20.50 11.32 0.90
N GLU A 157 20.24 12.45 0.22
CA GLU A 157 20.63 13.78 0.69
C GLU A 157 19.61 14.40 1.66
N LEU A 158 18.32 14.08 1.52
CA LEU A 158 17.21 14.80 2.20
C LEU A 158 16.40 13.93 3.18
N VAL A 159 16.65 12.63 3.23
CA VAL A 159 15.99 11.71 4.17
C VAL A 159 17.05 11.09 5.06
N ASN A 160 16.81 11.07 6.36
CA ASN A 160 17.74 10.47 7.31
C ASN A 160 17.89 8.95 7.09
N THR A 161 18.99 8.39 7.60
CA THR A 161 19.34 6.97 7.40
C THR A 161 18.26 6.02 7.94
N THR A 162 17.64 6.34 9.07
CA THR A 162 16.59 5.50 9.67
C THR A 162 15.36 5.41 8.75
N GLY A 163 14.88 6.54 8.23
CA GLY A 163 13.78 6.58 7.27
C GLY A 163 14.07 5.79 6.00
N LEU A 164 15.29 5.94 5.45
CA LEU A 164 15.73 5.21 4.26
C LEU A 164 15.80 3.69 4.47
N LEU A 165 16.36 3.24 5.60
CA LEU A 165 16.45 1.82 5.92
C LEU A 165 15.07 1.20 6.09
N LEU A 166 14.16 1.88 6.80
CA LEU A 166 12.78 1.42 6.97
C LEU A 166 12.01 1.38 5.65
N LEU A 167 12.22 2.37 4.78
CA LEU A 167 11.64 2.40 3.43
C LEU A 167 12.13 1.21 2.59
N LEU A 168 13.43 0.94 2.61
CA LEU A 168 14.05 -0.19 1.91
C LEU A 168 13.53 -1.53 2.46
N ILE A 169 13.49 -1.70 3.79
CA ILE A 169 12.95 -2.91 4.43
C ILE A 169 11.50 -3.12 3.99
N GLY A 170 10.66 -2.09 4.02
CA GLY A 170 9.27 -2.19 3.56
C GLY A 170 9.16 -2.57 2.08
N GLY A 171 9.98 -1.97 1.20
CA GLY A 171 10.02 -2.32 -0.23
C GLY A 171 10.43 -3.77 -0.49
N LEU A 172 11.41 -4.26 0.27
CA LEU A 172 11.84 -5.67 0.23
C LEU A 172 10.75 -6.60 0.75
N LEU A 173 10.09 -6.28 1.87
CA LEU A 173 8.99 -7.08 2.42
C LEU A 173 7.82 -7.20 1.43
N TYR A 174 7.41 -6.09 0.78
CA TYR A 174 6.41 -6.13 -0.28
C TYR A 174 6.83 -7.07 -1.42
N SER A 175 8.08 -6.95 -1.88
CA SER A 175 8.62 -7.73 -2.98
C SER A 175 8.70 -9.22 -2.64
N LEU A 176 9.17 -9.57 -1.43
CA LEU A 176 9.25 -10.95 -0.95
C LEU A 176 7.87 -11.57 -0.78
N GLY A 177 6.89 -10.80 -0.29
CA GLY A 177 5.50 -11.25 -0.16
C GLY A 177 4.90 -11.75 -1.49
N VAL A 178 5.32 -11.18 -2.62
CA VAL A 178 4.85 -11.60 -3.95
C VAL A 178 5.15 -13.08 -4.23
N ILE A 179 6.25 -13.62 -3.71
CA ILE A 179 6.62 -15.05 -3.86
C ILE A 179 5.50 -15.95 -3.32
N PHE A 180 4.94 -15.59 -2.16
CA PHE A 180 3.83 -16.33 -1.54
C PHE A 180 2.51 -16.08 -2.28
N TYR A 181 2.27 -14.85 -2.74
CA TYR A 181 1.07 -14.53 -3.52
C TYR A 181 0.94 -15.38 -4.79
N VAL A 182 2.04 -15.60 -5.52
CA VAL A 182 2.01 -16.38 -6.79
C VAL A 182 2.00 -17.89 -6.58
N ARG A 183 2.43 -18.40 -5.41
CA ARG A 183 2.55 -19.83 -5.10
C ARG A 183 1.23 -20.45 -4.64
N LYS A 184 0.27 -20.55 -5.56
CA LYS A 184 -1.11 -21.01 -5.30
C LYS A 184 -1.25 -22.47 -4.83
N GLN A 185 -0.20 -23.29 -4.94
CA GLN A 185 -0.23 -24.69 -4.47
C GLN A 185 -0.09 -24.82 -2.94
N MET A 186 0.35 -23.78 -2.26
CA MET A 186 0.58 -23.77 -0.81
C MET A 186 -0.69 -23.31 -0.09
N VAL A 187 -1.10 -24.03 0.96
CA VAL A 187 -2.23 -23.62 1.81
C VAL A 187 -1.87 -22.33 2.55
N TYR A 188 -2.81 -21.39 2.72
CA TYR A 188 -2.57 -20.08 3.35
C TYR A 188 -1.58 -19.17 2.62
N HIS A 189 -1.20 -19.47 1.37
CA HIS A 189 -0.24 -18.65 0.60
C HIS A 189 -0.64 -17.16 0.54
N HIS A 190 -1.94 -16.88 0.42
CA HIS A 190 -2.47 -15.52 0.37
C HIS A 190 -2.49 -14.85 1.76
N ALA A 191 -2.67 -15.62 2.82
CA ALA A 191 -2.64 -15.09 4.19
C ALA A 191 -1.21 -14.74 4.60
N ILE A 192 -0.23 -15.57 4.21
CA ILE A 192 1.18 -15.25 4.39
C ILE A 192 1.52 -13.95 3.64
N TRP A 193 1.04 -13.79 2.39
CA TRP A 193 1.20 -12.53 1.66
C TRP A 193 0.60 -11.33 2.40
N HIS A 194 -0.60 -11.45 2.99
CA HIS A 194 -1.20 -10.40 3.83
C HIS A 194 -0.29 -10.01 5.02
N LEU A 195 0.36 -10.99 5.66
CA LEU A 195 1.30 -10.70 6.75
C LEU A 195 2.53 -9.93 6.26
N PHE A 196 3.06 -10.23 5.07
CA PHE A 196 4.14 -9.45 4.46
C PHE A 196 3.69 -8.02 4.12
N VAL A 197 2.47 -7.84 3.60
CA VAL A 197 1.88 -6.52 3.32
C VAL A 197 1.73 -5.70 4.61
N LEU A 198 1.27 -6.32 5.70
CA LEU A 198 1.15 -5.71 7.02
C LEU A 198 2.51 -5.29 7.56
N ALA A 199 3.50 -6.20 7.56
CA ALA A 199 4.85 -5.91 8.02
C ALA A 199 5.53 -4.79 7.21
N ALA A 200 5.34 -4.79 5.89
CA ALA A 200 5.83 -3.74 5.01
C ALA A 200 5.16 -2.38 5.32
N SER A 201 3.85 -2.38 5.56
CA SER A 201 3.11 -1.17 5.95
C SER A 201 3.59 -0.61 7.29
N VAL A 202 3.89 -1.47 8.26
CA VAL A 202 4.47 -1.06 9.55
C VAL A 202 5.85 -0.43 9.35
N ALA A 203 6.71 -1.04 8.53
CA ALA A 203 8.02 -0.47 8.21
C ALA A 203 7.87 0.91 7.53
N HIS A 204 6.98 1.04 6.54
CA HIS A 204 6.70 2.32 5.88
C HIS A 204 6.07 3.36 6.81
N TYR A 205 5.22 2.95 7.75
CA TYR A 205 4.66 3.84 8.76
C TYR A 205 5.77 4.48 9.59
N PHE A 206 6.70 3.67 10.09
CA PHE A 206 7.85 4.18 10.83
C PHE A 206 8.83 4.94 9.94
N ALA A 207 8.95 4.59 8.66
CA ALA A 207 9.74 5.37 7.70
C ALA A 207 9.17 6.79 7.55
N VAL A 208 7.84 6.94 7.47
CA VAL A 208 7.17 8.25 7.44
C VAL A 208 7.32 8.97 8.77
N LEU A 209 7.11 8.27 9.89
CA LEU A 209 7.24 8.85 11.22
C LEU A 209 8.64 9.44 11.46
N TYR A 210 9.69 8.65 11.26
CA TYR A 210 11.07 9.05 11.57
C TYR A 210 11.77 9.77 10.42
N GLY A 211 11.42 9.48 9.18
CA GLY A 211 12.06 10.06 7.99
C GLY A 211 11.37 11.32 7.47
N VAL A 212 10.15 11.62 7.93
CA VAL A 212 9.37 12.78 7.47
C VAL A 212 8.87 13.62 8.65
N VAL A 213 8.14 13.03 9.60
CA VAL A 213 7.43 13.80 10.64
C VAL A 213 8.35 14.27 11.77
N LEU A 214 9.27 13.40 12.20
CA LEU A 214 10.24 13.66 13.29
C LEU A 214 11.66 13.88 12.77
N ALA A 215 11.80 14.22 11.48
CA ALA A 215 13.08 14.26 10.77
C ALA A 215 13.85 15.56 10.99
#